data_AF-A0A4V2Q3J2-F1
#
_entry.id   AF-A0A4V2Q3J2-F1
#
_cell.length_a   1.000
_cell.length_b   1.000
_cell.length_c   1.000
_cell.angle_alpha   90.00
_cell.angle_beta   90.00
_cell.angle_gamma   90.00
#
_symmetry.space_group_name_H-M   'P 1'
#
loop_
_entity.id
_entity.type
_entity.pdbx_description
1 polymer ?
#
loop_
_entity_poly.entity_id
_entity_poly.type
_entity_poly.pdbx_seq_one_letter_code
_entity_poly.pdbx_strand_id
1 'polypeptide(L)' 'MNEIVLLEYPRSSYAQKVRLLLRERNRPFISTTVDGAGSDAAFH' A
#
# COMPACT_ATOMS: atom_id res chain seq x y z
N MET A 1 12.08 -7.66 -15.62
CA MET A 1 11.48 -6.50 -14.94
C MET A 1 10.78 -7.03 -13.70
N ASN A 2 11.14 -6.58 -12.50
CA ASN A 2 10.46 -7.00 -11.27
C ASN A 2 9.23 -6.11 -11.08
N GLU A 3 8.05 -6.70 -11.19
CA GLU A 3 6.79 -6.03 -10.93
C GLU A 3 6.61 -5.83 -9.42
N ILE A 4 6.31 -4.61 -9.00
CA ILE A 4 6.03 -4.29 -7.59
C ILE A 4 4.53 -4.41 -7.38
N VAL A 5 4.12 -5.28 -6.46
CA VAL A 5 2.72 -5.42 -6.03
C VAL A 5 2.59 -4.88 -4.61
N LEU A 6 1.76 -3.86 -4.45
CA LEU A 6 1.41 -3.26 -3.17
C LEU A 6 0.08 -3.84 -2.68
N LEU A 7 0.16 -4.69 -1.66
CA LEU A 7 -1.02 -5.18 -0.93
C LEU A 7 -1.38 -4.17 0.16
N GLU A 8 -2.58 -3.60 0.11
CA GLU A 8 -3.01 -2.56 1.06
C GLU A 8 -4.39 -2.83 1.66
N TYR A 9 -4.58 -2.41 2.92
CA TYR A 9 -5.91 -2.35 3.51
C TYR A 9 -6.64 -1.07 3.06
N PRO A 10 -7.99 -1.07 3.02
CA PRO A 10 -8.77 0.14 2.78
C PRO A 10 -8.34 1.27 3.72
N ARG A 11 -8.13 2.47 3.18
CA ARG A 11 -7.81 3.70 3.92
C ARG A 11 -6.50 3.67 4.75
N SER A 12 -5.59 2.72 4.51
CA SER A 12 -4.28 2.70 5.19
C SER A 12 -3.44 3.95 4.85
N SER A 13 -3.15 4.77 5.85
CA SER A 13 -2.28 5.95 5.72
C SER A 13 -0.82 5.57 5.43
N TYR A 14 -0.37 4.40 5.90
CA TYR A 14 0.94 3.85 5.57
C TYR A 14 1.03 3.46 4.09
N ALA A 15 0.00 2.76 3.57
CA ALA A 15 -0.02 2.40 2.16
C ALA A 15 -0.10 3.64 1.24
N GLN A 16 -0.81 4.70 1.65
CA GLN A 16 -0.77 5.99 0.97
C GLN A 16 0.66 6.56 0.87
N LYS A 17 1.44 6.54 1.95
CA LYS A 17 2.85 6.99 1.94
C LYS A 17 3.69 6.15 0.98
N VAL A 18 3.53 4.83 0.98
CA VAL A 18 4.26 3.93 0.08
C VAL A 18 3.93 4.21 -1.38
N ARG A 19 2.65 4.44 -1.72
CA ARG A 19 2.23 4.83 -3.08
C ARG A 19 2.88 6.13 -3.54
N LEU A 20 3.00 7.12 -2.66
CA LEU A 20 3.69 8.38 -2.98
C LEU A 20 5.17 8.14 -3.27
N LEU A 21 5.87 7.38 -2.44
CA LEU A 21 7.29 7.07 -2.65
C LEU A 21 7.55 6.31 -3.95
N LEU A 22 6.67 5.38 -4.33
CA LEU A 22 6.80 4.64 -5.59
C LEU A 22 6.60 5.55 -6.80
N ARG A 23 5.64 6.49 -6.72
CA ARG A 23 5.40 7.51 -7.76
C ARG A 23 6.57 8.47 -7.89
N GLU A 24 7.10 8.99 -6.78
CA GLU A 24 8.27 9.89 -6.78
C GLU A 24 9.50 9.26 -7.44
N ARG A 25 9.65 7.94 -7.31
CA ARG A 25 10.75 7.19 -7.92
C ARG A 25 10.46 6.70 -9.35
N ASN A 26 9.33 7.09 -9.93
CA ASN A 26 8.85 6.61 -11.23
C ASN A 26 8.91 5.08 -11.34
N ARG A 27 8.55 4.39 -10.26
CA ARG A 27 8.50 2.92 -10.20
C ARG A 27 7.06 2.46 -10.46
N PRO A 28 6.78 1.77 -11.57
CA PRO A 28 5.45 1.23 -11.82
C PRO A 28 5.13 0.15 -10.77
N PHE A 29 3.89 0.16 -10.29
CA PHE A 29 3.39 -0.82 -9.32
C PHE A 29 1.91 -1.08 -9.53
N ILE A 30 1.45 -2.24 -9.08
CA ILE A 30 0.04 -2.61 -9.00
C ILE A 30 -0.40 -2.48 -7.54
N SER A 31 -1.54 -1.83 -7.30
CA SER A 31 -2.17 -1.76 -5.97
C SER A 31 -3.32 -2.75 -5.89
N THR A 32 -3.31 -3.61 -4.88
CA THR A 32 -4.38 -4.57 -4.63
C THR A 32 -4.86 -4.41 -3.20
N THR A 33 -6.16 -4.13 -3.05
CA THR A 33 -6.78 -4.09 -1.74
C THR A 33 -6.96 -5.51 -1.24
N VAL A 34 -6.48 -5.80 -0.04
CA VAL A 34 -6.72 -7.09 0.61
C VAL A 34 -7.82 -6.95 1.65
N ASP A 35 -8.80 -7.85 1.57
CA ASP A 35 -9.83 -7.99 2.59
C ASP A 35 -9.20 -8.62 3.83
N GLY A 36 -8.99 -7.78 4.82
CA GLY A 36 -8.70 -8.17 6.19
C GLY A 36 -9.09 -7.00 7.06
N ALA A 37 -9.36 -7.25 8.33
CA ALA A 37 -9.52 -6.19 9.30
C ALA A 37 -8.22 -5.39 9.32
N GLY A 38 -8.15 -4.32 8.51
CA GLY A 38 -7.23 -3.22 8.63
C GLY A 38 -7.54 -2.56 9.96
N SER A 39 -7.14 -3.26 11.01
CA SER A 39 -7.37 -2.91 12.38
C SER A 39 -6.36 -1.82 12.70
N ASP A 40 -6.76 -0.57 12.46
CA ASP A 40 -6.23 0.56 13.22
C ASP A 40 -6.34 0.32 14.74
N ALA A 41 -7.10 -0.69 15.19
CA ALA A 41 -7.18 -1.13 16.58
C ALA A 41 -6.07 -2.13 17.01
N ALA A 42 -5.17 -2.57 16.12
CA ALA A 42 -4.12 -3.55 16.46
C ALA A 42 -2.72 -2.94 16.72
N PHE A 43 -2.57 -1.63 16.61
CA PHE A 43 -1.28 -0.92 16.77
C PHE A 43 -1.38 0.28 17.73
N HIS A 44 -2.23 0.18 18.76
CA HIS A 44 -2.24 1.09 19.91
C HIS A 44 -1.64 0.43 21.15
#